data_AF-A0A8B4R920-F1
#
_entry.id   AF-A0A8B4R920-F1
#
_cell.length_a   1.000
_cell.length_b   1.000
_cell.length_c   1.000
_cell.angle_alpha   90.00
_cell.angle_beta   90.00
_cell.angle_gamma   90.00
#
_symmetry.space_group_name_H-M   'P 1'
#
loop_
_entity.id
_entity.type
_entity.pdbx_description
1 polymer ?
#
loop_
_entity_poly.entity_id
_entity_poly.type
_entity_poly.pdbx_seq_one_letter_code
_entity_poly.pdbx_strand_id
1 'polypeptide(L)'
;MRFEVKLDFDFFEIEDPWGTAIKLPNGAVLSFWNCKINYVNSNLSHYLLINSEQKQNIEQAIILLSFFTTIPFVAINKDFYQTNEDYYETQKENVATQTWCEKLEIITLRLKATRNRKHRETILSLMLMCSLGALHEYREHEDEQFFMYFKPVEKLAKLQIDNNGILQDTSGNRKEEFKKFLVEMFNTNFSKTRFDDSTLEEISGTLNGALEKYLESKNHRRIVLALSSLVESCENEETKKRLRKIDSSRIQHLVNIRNDIAHGNIVSININDLEEIEFLARQMISIYYFGENFERYSLSSKKFNIQLW
;
A
#
# COMPACT_ATOMS: atom_id res chain seq x y z
N MET A 1 14.12 -23.57 -21.96
CA MET A 1 13.09 -24.25 -21.16
C MET A 1 12.53 -23.22 -20.18
N ARG A 2 11.21 -23.03 -20.15
CA ARG A 2 10.54 -22.03 -19.29
C ARG A 2 9.62 -22.73 -18.29
N PHE A 3 9.25 -22.01 -17.25
CA PHE A 3 8.16 -22.37 -16.35
C PHE A 3 6.90 -21.62 -16.75
N GLU A 4 5.75 -22.22 -16.50
CA GLU A 4 4.43 -21.64 -16.74
C GLU A 4 3.47 -21.95 -15.60
N VAL A 5 2.55 -21.02 -15.35
CA VAL A 5 1.39 -21.20 -14.49
C VAL A 5 0.13 -20.71 -15.19
N LYS A 6 -0.98 -21.40 -14.91
CA LYS A 6 -2.34 -20.96 -15.27
C LYS A 6 -3.02 -20.43 -14.01
N LEU A 7 -3.54 -19.21 -14.09
CA LEU A 7 -4.37 -18.60 -13.05
C LEU A 7 -5.81 -18.62 -13.54
N ASP A 8 -6.58 -19.57 -13.04
CA ASP A 8 -7.97 -19.78 -13.44
C ASP A 8 -8.91 -18.82 -12.72
N PHE A 9 -9.70 -18.04 -13.46
CA PHE A 9 -10.63 -17.07 -12.87
C PHE A 9 -11.90 -17.74 -12.36
N ASP A 10 -12.17 -18.98 -12.75
CA ASP A 10 -13.23 -19.83 -12.17
C ASP A 10 -13.11 -19.92 -10.64
N PHE A 11 -11.90 -19.71 -10.10
CA PHE A 11 -11.65 -19.59 -8.67
C PHE A 11 -12.56 -18.54 -7.99
N PHE A 12 -12.90 -17.46 -8.68
CA PHE A 12 -13.73 -16.38 -8.14
C PHE A 12 -15.22 -16.57 -8.38
N GLU A 13 -15.65 -17.41 -9.33
CA GLU A 13 -17.06 -17.47 -9.75
C GLU A 13 -18.02 -17.94 -8.64
N ILE A 14 -17.51 -18.68 -7.66
CA ILE A 14 -18.28 -19.12 -6.49
C ILE A 14 -18.62 -17.92 -5.57
N GLU A 15 -17.70 -16.96 -5.48
CA GLU A 15 -17.75 -15.82 -4.56
C GLU A 15 -18.11 -14.48 -5.28
N ASP A 16 -17.98 -14.43 -6.61
CA ASP A 16 -18.27 -13.26 -7.45
C ASP A 16 -19.01 -13.66 -8.74
N PRO A 17 -20.35 -13.88 -8.67
CA PRO A 17 -21.17 -14.19 -9.85
C PRO A 17 -21.30 -13.01 -10.83
N TRP A 18 -20.80 -11.81 -10.47
CA TRP A 18 -20.86 -10.60 -11.29
C TRP A 18 -19.66 -10.45 -12.24
N GLY A 19 -18.62 -11.27 -12.05
CA GLY A 19 -17.55 -11.52 -13.01
C GLY A 19 -16.29 -10.68 -12.78
N THR A 20 -15.36 -11.23 -12.00
CA THR A 20 -13.98 -10.73 -11.89
C THR A 20 -13.26 -10.89 -13.22
N ALA A 21 -12.64 -9.83 -13.74
CA ALA A 21 -11.95 -9.86 -15.02
C ALA A 21 -10.87 -8.78 -15.13
N ILE A 22 -9.94 -8.95 -16.05
CA ILE A 22 -9.02 -7.88 -16.46
C ILE A 22 -9.57 -7.13 -17.68
N LYS A 23 -9.41 -5.80 -17.73
CA LYS A 23 -9.80 -5.00 -18.90
C LYS A 23 -8.70 -4.99 -19.97
N LEU A 24 -8.43 -6.15 -20.54
CA LEU A 24 -7.58 -6.35 -21.72
C LEU A 24 -8.38 -7.05 -22.83
N PRO A 25 -8.00 -6.91 -24.11
CA PRO A 25 -8.61 -7.69 -25.17
C PRO A 25 -8.26 -9.18 -25.01
N ASN A 26 -9.18 -10.06 -25.40
CA ASN A 26 -8.93 -11.50 -25.41
C ASN A 26 -7.72 -11.85 -26.30
N GLY A 27 -6.83 -12.70 -25.80
CA GLY A 27 -5.60 -13.11 -26.47
C GLY A 27 -4.48 -12.08 -26.40
N ALA A 28 -4.59 -11.05 -25.55
CA ALA A 28 -3.51 -10.09 -25.31
C ALA A 28 -2.33 -10.76 -24.62
N VAL A 29 -1.14 -10.56 -25.18
CA VAL A 29 0.12 -11.01 -24.59
C VAL A 29 1.00 -9.80 -24.28
N LEU A 30 1.40 -9.65 -23.01
CA LEU A 30 2.22 -8.53 -22.52
C LEU A 30 3.52 -9.03 -21.89
N SER A 31 4.59 -8.26 -21.98
CA SER A 31 5.79 -8.50 -21.17
C SER A 31 5.73 -7.73 -19.86
N PHE A 32 6.02 -8.41 -18.76
CA PHE A 32 6.16 -7.76 -17.46
C PHE A 32 7.05 -8.57 -16.54
N TRP A 33 7.93 -7.91 -15.80
CA TRP A 33 8.76 -8.54 -14.77
C TRP A 33 9.50 -9.81 -15.26
N ASN A 34 10.08 -9.74 -16.46
CA ASN A 34 10.74 -10.86 -17.16
C ASN A 34 9.82 -12.08 -17.39
N CYS A 35 8.51 -11.86 -17.45
CA CYS A 35 7.49 -12.84 -17.80
C CYS A 35 6.77 -12.42 -19.08
N LYS A 36 6.15 -13.40 -19.75
CA LYS A 36 5.07 -13.15 -20.71
C LYS A 36 3.74 -13.52 -20.06
N ILE A 37 2.76 -12.65 -20.19
CA ILE A 37 1.43 -12.80 -19.62
C ILE A 37 0.43 -12.83 -20.77
N ASN A 38 -0.26 -13.95 -20.95
CA ASN A 38 -1.32 -14.12 -21.93
C ASN A 38 -2.69 -14.12 -21.22
N TYR A 39 -3.58 -13.22 -21.64
CA TYR A 39 -4.93 -13.14 -21.11
C TYR A 39 -5.94 -13.80 -22.05
N VAL A 40 -6.67 -14.78 -21.53
CA VAL A 40 -7.72 -15.49 -22.26
C VAL A 40 -9.04 -15.26 -21.55
N ASN A 41 -10.00 -14.66 -22.26
CA ASN A 41 -11.37 -14.47 -21.81
C ASN A 41 -12.30 -14.74 -22.98
N SER A 42 -12.92 -15.91 -22.96
CA SER A 42 -13.85 -16.42 -23.96
C SER A 42 -15.05 -17.07 -23.27
N ASN A 43 -16.11 -17.37 -24.02
CA ASN A 43 -17.30 -18.04 -23.49
C ASN A 43 -17.02 -19.40 -22.83
N LEU A 44 -15.86 -20.02 -23.05
CA LEU A 44 -15.51 -21.35 -22.55
C LEU A 44 -14.36 -21.33 -21.53
N SER A 45 -13.63 -20.23 -21.39
CA SER A 45 -12.41 -20.20 -20.59
C SER A 45 -12.03 -18.78 -20.21
N HIS A 46 -11.66 -18.60 -18.94
CA HIS A 46 -11.22 -17.34 -18.38
C HIS A 46 -9.98 -17.52 -17.50
N TYR A 47 -8.81 -17.12 -17.98
CA TYR A 47 -7.56 -17.31 -17.25
C TYR A 47 -6.43 -16.36 -17.68
N LEU A 48 -5.39 -16.30 -16.85
CA LEU A 48 -4.06 -15.79 -17.24
C LEU A 48 -3.08 -16.95 -17.34
N LEU A 49 -2.30 -17.01 -18.43
CA LEU A 49 -1.09 -17.81 -18.50
C LEU A 49 0.12 -16.91 -18.31
N ILE A 50 1.02 -17.30 -17.42
CA ILE A 50 2.24 -16.54 -17.14
C ILE A 50 3.43 -17.48 -17.28
N ASN A 51 4.36 -17.15 -18.17
CA ASN A 51 5.59 -17.91 -18.34
C ASN A 51 6.85 -17.07 -18.14
N SER A 52 7.94 -17.71 -17.72
CA SER A 52 9.26 -17.11 -17.55
C SER A 52 10.33 -18.19 -17.45
N GLU A 53 11.60 -17.82 -17.68
CA GLU A 53 12.74 -18.71 -17.43
C GLU A 53 12.94 -19.05 -15.95
N GLN A 54 12.41 -18.23 -15.02
CA GLN A 54 12.57 -18.43 -13.58
C GLN A 54 11.21 -18.38 -12.87
N LYS A 55 10.92 -19.37 -12.02
CA LYS A 55 9.70 -19.41 -11.19
C LYS A 55 9.54 -18.15 -10.34
N GLN A 56 10.65 -17.64 -9.79
CA GLN A 56 10.64 -16.43 -8.95
C GLN A 56 10.10 -15.20 -9.68
N ASN A 57 10.35 -15.06 -10.99
CA ASN A 57 9.80 -13.95 -11.77
C ASN A 57 8.27 -14.05 -11.84
N ILE A 58 7.76 -15.26 -12.07
CA ILE A 58 6.31 -15.53 -12.13
C ILE A 58 5.66 -15.21 -10.77
N GLU A 59 6.23 -15.70 -9.67
CA GLU A 59 5.70 -15.43 -8.32
C GLU A 59 5.64 -13.94 -8.00
N GLN A 60 6.69 -13.19 -8.33
CA GLN A 60 6.72 -11.74 -8.12
C GLN A 60 5.76 -11.00 -9.05
N ALA A 61 5.67 -11.40 -10.32
CA ALA A 61 4.72 -10.85 -11.26
C ALA A 61 3.27 -11.02 -10.76
N ILE A 62 2.93 -12.18 -10.20
CA ILE A 62 1.61 -12.44 -9.62
C ILE A 62 1.31 -11.50 -8.46
N ILE A 63 2.25 -11.30 -7.53
CA ILE A 63 2.07 -10.37 -6.41
C ILE A 63 1.82 -8.95 -6.92
N LEU A 64 2.65 -8.50 -7.88
CA LEU A 64 2.55 -7.17 -8.46
C LEU A 64 1.23 -6.97 -9.19
N LEU A 65 0.85 -7.91 -10.07
CA LEU A 65 -0.43 -7.88 -10.76
C LEU A 65 -1.58 -7.88 -9.75
N SER A 66 -1.52 -8.71 -8.70
CA SER A 66 -2.59 -8.78 -7.71
C SER A 66 -2.79 -7.45 -6.98
N PHE A 67 -1.68 -6.78 -6.66
CA PHE A 67 -1.75 -5.48 -6.03
C PHE A 67 -2.33 -4.43 -6.98
N PHE A 68 -1.78 -4.28 -8.18
CA PHE A 68 -2.18 -3.19 -9.08
C PHE A 68 -3.54 -3.40 -9.75
N THR A 69 -3.99 -4.64 -9.92
CA THR A 69 -5.36 -4.95 -10.42
C THR A 69 -6.40 -5.04 -9.32
N THR A 70 -5.99 -5.04 -8.05
CA THR A 70 -6.84 -5.34 -6.87
C THR A 70 -7.50 -6.72 -6.85
N ILE A 71 -7.20 -7.60 -7.81
CA ILE A 71 -7.66 -8.99 -7.85
C ILE A 71 -6.63 -9.87 -7.12
N PRO A 72 -7.03 -10.77 -6.20
CA PRO A 72 -6.08 -11.52 -5.37
C PRO A 72 -5.51 -12.74 -6.10
N PHE A 73 -4.84 -12.57 -7.25
CA PHE A 73 -4.25 -13.69 -8.02
C PHE A 73 -3.26 -14.55 -7.22
N VAL A 74 -2.64 -13.98 -6.18
CA VAL A 74 -1.81 -14.72 -5.23
C VAL A 74 -2.54 -15.89 -4.58
N ALA A 75 -3.87 -15.79 -4.40
CA ALA A 75 -4.71 -16.78 -3.74
C ALA A 75 -5.15 -17.93 -4.65
N ILE A 76 -5.08 -17.74 -5.97
CA ILE A 76 -5.42 -18.78 -6.93
C ILE A 76 -4.39 -19.90 -6.82
N ASN A 77 -4.89 -21.13 -6.68
CA ASN A 77 -4.09 -22.34 -6.69
C ASN A 77 -3.36 -22.45 -8.04
N LYS A 78 -2.05 -22.68 -7.97
CA LYS A 78 -1.18 -22.67 -9.15
C LYS A 78 -0.15 -23.77 -9.06
N ASP A 79 -0.05 -24.53 -10.14
CA ASP A 79 1.00 -25.52 -10.35
C ASP A 79 1.96 -25.01 -11.42
N PHE A 80 3.25 -25.26 -11.22
CA PHE A 80 4.29 -24.89 -12.17
C PHE A 80 4.57 -26.02 -13.13
N TYR A 81 4.38 -25.74 -14.42
CA TYR A 81 4.67 -26.67 -15.51
C TYR A 81 5.91 -26.21 -16.27
N GLN A 82 6.64 -27.15 -16.88
CA GLN A 82 7.70 -26.83 -17.82
C GLN A 82 7.12 -26.71 -19.22
N THR A 83 7.48 -25.65 -19.93
CA THR A 83 7.02 -25.40 -21.30
C THR A 83 8.18 -24.94 -22.18
N ASN A 84 8.06 -25.22 -23.48
CA ASN A 84 8.91 -24.64 -24.52
C ASN A 84 8.25 -23.45 -25.21
N GLU A 85 6.99 -23.17 -24.91
CA GLU A 85 6.27 -22.04 -25.47
C GLU A 85 6.89 -20.71 -25.02
N ASP A 86 7.02 -19.79 -25.97
CA ASP A 86 7.39 -18.40 -25.74
C ASP A 86 6.31 -17.54 -26.39
N TYR A 87 5.60 -16.75 -25.60
CA TYR A 87 4.50 -15.95 -26.13
C TYR A 87 5.05 -14.66 -26.73
N TYR A 88 4.64 -14.37 -27.96
CA TYR A 88 4.93 -13.09 -28.61
C TYR A 88 3.90 -12.06 -28.20
N GLU A 89 4.35 -10.82 -27.96
CA GLU A 89 3.43 -9.75 -27.60
C GLU A 89 2.43 -9.48 -28.72
N THR A 90 1.16 -9.38 -28.37
CA THR A 90 0.03 -9.18 -29.29
C THR A 90 -0.79 -7.97 -28.88
N GLN A 91 -1.71 -7.53 -29.75
CA GLN A 91 -2.69 -6.47 -29.44
C GLN A 91 -2.04 -5.13 -29.03
N LYS A 92 -0.82 -4.84 -29.48
CA LYS A 92 -0.05 -3.63 -29.11
C LYS A 92 -0.68 -2.31 -29.55
N GLU A 93 -1.55 -2.34 -30.56
CA GLU A 93 -2.27 -1.16 -31.06
C GLU A 93 -3.55 -0.89 -30.28
N ASN A 94 -4.00 -1.83 -29.45
CA ASN A 94 -5.18 -1.64 -28.63
C ASN A 94 -4.89 -0.67 -27.47
N VAL A 95 -5.74 0.35 -27.30
CA VAL A 95 -5.56 1.40 -26.29
C VAL A 95 -5.45 0.85 -24.87
N ALA A 96 -6.24 -0.18 -24.52
CA ALA A 96 -6.18 -0.78 -23.19
C ALA A 96 -4.85 -1.50 -22.96
N THR A 97 -4.39 -2.25 -23.97
CA THR A 97 -3.07 -2.90 -23.97
C THR A 97 -1.93 -1.89 -23.83
N GLN A 98 -1.96 -0.81 -24.61
CA GLN A 98 -0.94 0.26 -24.54
C GLN A 98 -0.87 0.87 -23.15
N THR A 99 -2.03 1.24 -22.60
CA THR A 99 -2.13 1.82 -21.24
C THR A 99 -1.55 0.88 -20.19
N TRP A 100 -1.85 -0.42 -20.29
CA TRP A 100 -1.28 -1.43 -19.41
C TRP A 100 0.24 -1.51 -19.54
N CYS A 101 0.77 -1.60 -20.76
CA CYS A 101 2.22 -1.64 -21.01
C CYS A 101 2.93 -0.43 -20.40
N GLU A 102 2.43 0.78 -20.64
CA GLU A 102 3.01 2.02 -20.09
C GLU A 102 3.06 1.99 -18.55
N LYS A 103 1.96 1.59 -17.89
CA LYS A 103 1.93 1.48 -16.43
C LYS A 103 2.90 0.42 -15.91
N LEU A 104 2.92 -0.76 -16.54
CA LEU A 104 3.80 -1.88 -16.17
C LEU A 104 5.30 -1.53 -16.37
N GLU A 105 5.63 -0.75 -17.39
CA GLU A 105 6.98 -0.21 -17.61
C GLU A 105 7.37 0.74 -16.49
N ILE A 106 6.51 1.71 -16.12
CA ILE A 106 6.78 2.63 -15.02
C ILE A 106 6.98 1.87 -13.71
N ILE A 107 6.11 0.92 -13.40
CA ILE A 107 6.22 0.04 -12.21
C ILE A 107 7.57 -0.68 -12.21
N THR A 108 7.94 -1.26 -13.35
CA THR A 108 9.21 -1.99 -13.51
C THR A 108 10.41 -1.09 -13.28
N LEU A 109 10.41 0.12 -13.87
CA LEU A 109 11.49 1.09 -13.72
C LEU A 109 11.65 1.51 -12.25
N ARG A 110 10.55 1.83 -11.56
CA ARG A 110 10.58 2.23 -10.14
C ARG A 110 11.09 1.12 -9.25
N LEU A 111 10.61 -0.12 -9.42
CA LEU A 111 11.04 -1.26 -8.61
C LEU A 111 12.47 -1.72 -8.90
N LYS A 112 12.95 -1.59 -10.15
CA LYS A 112 14.35 -1.91 -10.50
C LYS A 112 15.34 -0.81 -10.10
N ALA A 113 14.90 0.44 -9.99
CA ALA A 113 15.72 1.53 -9.47
C ALA A 113 16.14 1.27 -8.01
N THR A 114 15.33 0.53 -7.25
CA THR A 114 15.68 0.02 -5.93
C THR A 114 16.79 -1.05 -6.03
N ARG A 115 18.05 -0.63 -5.92
CA ARG A 115 19.22 -1.54 -5.98
C ARG A 115 19.25 -2.58 -4.84
N ASN A 116 18.49 -2.37 -3.76
CA ASN A 116 18.50 -3.25 -2.58
C ASN A 116 17.43 -4.36 -2.69
N ARG A 117 17.87 -5.62 -2.76
CA ARG A 117 17.00 -6.81 -2.78
C ARG A 117 16.06 -6.90 -1.57
N LYS A 118 16.56 -6.63 -0.36
CA LYS A 118 15.76 -6.67 0.89
C LYS A 118 14.64 -5.63 0.88
N HIS A 119 14.89 -4.48 0.27
CA HIS A 119 13.89 -3.43 0.13
C HIS A 119 12.77 -3.86 -0.81
N ARG A 120 13.10 -4.46 -1.97
CA ARG A 120 12.11 -5.03 -2.89
C ARG A 120 11.28 -6.16 -2.25
N GLU A 121 11.89 -7.05 -1.48
CA GLU A 121 11.17 -8.09 -0.74
C GLU A 121 10.19 -7.48 0.29
N THR A 122 10.55 -6.34 0.90
CA THR A 122 9.65 -5.60 1.80
C THR A 122 8.45 -5.03 1.05
N ILE A 123 8.67 -4.42 -0.12
CA ILE A 123 7.59 -3.90 -0.97
C ILE A 123 6.63 -5.03 -1.37
N LEU A 124 7.16 -6.13 -1.89
CA LEU A 124 6.37 -7.29 -2.30
C LEU A 124 5.59 -7.89 -1.12
N SER A 125 6.18 -7.94 0.07
CA SER A 125 5.48 -8.40 1.29
C SER A 125 4.31 -7.51 1.67
N LEU A 126 4.44 -6.18 1.54
CA LEU A 126 3.34 -5.23 1.81
C LEU A 126 2.23 -5.37 0.77
N MET A 127 2.59 -5.46 -0.50
CA MET A 127 1.66 -5.69 -1.60
C MET A 127 0.89 -7.00 -1.46
N LEU A 128 1.57 -8.08 -1.04
CA LEU A 128 0.97 -9.36 -0.77
C LEU A 128 -0.09 -9.26 0.35
N MET A 129 0.16 -8.51 1.41
CA MET A 129 -0.84 -8.30 2.48
C MET A 129 -2.10 -7.61 1.92
N CYS A 130 -1.97 -6.58 1.09
CA CYS A 130 -3.11 -5.96 0.43
C CYS A 130 -3.86 -6.94 -0.48
N SER A 131 -3.15 -7.80 -1.22
CA SER A 131 -3.79 -8.83 -2.04
C SER A 131 -4.53 -9.87 -1.20
N LEU A 132 -4.04 -10.22 -0.01
CA LEU A 132 -4.77 -11.08 0.93
C LEU A 132 -5.99 -10.36 1.53
N GLY A 133 -5.90 -9.06 1.80
CA GLY A 133 -7.07 -8.24 2.16
C GLY A 133 -8.15 -8.32 1.08
N ALA A 134 -7.76 -8.17 -0.18
CA ALA A 134 -8.68 -8.27 -1.30
C ALA A 134 -9.34 -9.65 -1.43
N LEU A 135 -8.66 -10.74 -1.04
CA LEU A 135 -9.22 -12.10 -0.97
C LEU A 135 -10.32 -12.21 0.08
N HIS A 136 -10.09 -11.65 1.26
CA HIS A 136 -11.06 -11.73 2.36
C HIS A 136 -12.37 -10.98 2.04
N GLU A 137 -12.32 -10.01 1.13
CA GLU A 137 -13.52 -9.37 0.57
C GLU A 137 -14.38 -10.35 -0.24
N TYR A 138 -13.79 -11.24 -1.06
CA TYR A 138 -14.54 -12.29 -1.78
C TYR A 138 -15.15 -13.33 -0.83
N ARG A 139 -14.51 -13.53 0.32
CA ARG A 139 -14.95 -14.50 1.33
C ARG A 139 -15.93 -13.92 2.35
N GLU A 140 -16.24 -12.63 2.28
CA GLU A 140 -17.05 -11.92 3.29
C GLU A 140 -16.43 -12.02 4.71
N HIS A 141 -15.11 -12.03 4.79
CA HIS A 141 -14.34 -12.10 6.04
C HIS A 141 -13.84 -10.69 6.43
N GLU A 142 -14.75 -9.86 6.93
CA GLU A 142 -14.50 -8.42 7.18
C GLU A 142 -13.34 -8.16 8.15
N ASP A 143 -13.24 -8.94 9.23
CA ASP A 143 -12.18 -8.80 10.24
C ASP A 143 -10.79 -9.04 9.64
N GLU A 144 -10.62 -10.15 8.90
CA GLU A 144 -9.37 -10.46 8.24
C GLU A 144 -9.06 -9.50 7.09
N GLN A 145 -10.08 -9.06 6.33
CA GLN A 145 -9.93 -8.02 5.30
C GLN A 145 -9.35 -6.75 5.91
N PHE A 146 -9.98 -6.25 6.97
CA PHE A 146 -9.53 -5.05 7.68
C PHE A 146 -8.10 -5.23 8.21
N PHE A 147 -7.83 -6.36 8.87
CA PHE A 147 -6.53 -6.61 9.49
C PHE A 147 -5.39 -6.72 8.47
N MET A 148 -5.66 -7.32 7.30
CA MET A 148 -4.66 -7.44 6.23
C MET A 148 -4.34 -6.09 5.57
N TYR A 149 -5.31 -5.19 5.43
CA TYR A 149 -5.04 -3.83 4.95
C TYR A 149 -4.39 -2.92 6.01
N PHE A 150 -4.72 -3.10 7.28
CA PHE A 150 -4.15 -2.28 8.36
C PHE A 150 -2.65 -2.55 8.58
N LYS A 151 -2.19 -3.81 8.42
CA LYS A 151 -0.78 -4.18 8.60
C LYS A 151 0.21 -3.35 7.74
N PRO A 152 -0.01 -3.17 6.42
CA PRO A 152 0.78 -2.26 5.61
C PRO A 152 0.82 -0.82 6.14
N VAL A 153 -0.33 -0.28 6.55
CA VAL A 153 -0.44 1.08 7.11
C VAL A 153 0.43 1.23 8.36
N GLU A 154 0.31 0.29 9.31
CA GLU A 154 1.09 0.28 10.55
C GLU A 154 2.60 0.18 10.28
N LYS A 155 2.99 -0.74 9.38
CA LYS A 155 4.40 -0.97 9.04
C LYS A 155 5.02 0.21 8.30
N LEU A 156 4.30 0.80 7.35
CA LEU A 156 4.78 1.97 6.60
C LEU A 156 4.82 3.23 7.46
N ALA A 157 3.85 3.43 8.35
CA ALA A 157 3.87 4.55 9.27
C ALA A 157 5.12 4.52 10.15
N LYS A 158 5.48 3.33 10.66
CA LYS A 158 6.72 3.13 11.41
C LYS A 158 7.95 3.43 10.54
N LEU A 159 8.03 2.86 9.34
CA LEU A 159 9.17 3.06 8.43
C LEU A 159 9.36 4.52 8.00
N GLN A 160 8.28 5.26 7.73
CA GLN A 160 8.33 6.68 7.37
C GLN A 160 8.88 7.53 8.52
N ILE A 161 8.43 7.26 9.74
CA ILE A 161 8.90 7.96 10.93
C ILE A 161 10.38 7.67 11.20
N ASP A 162 10.76 6.39 11.12
CA ASP A 162 12.14 5.95 11.35
C ASP A 162 13.09 6.57 10.30
N ASN A 163 12.73 6.54 9.01
CA ASN A 163 13.60 7.00 7.92
C ASN A 163 13.73 8.53 7.83
N ASN A 164 12.68 9.27 8.14
CA ASN A 164 12.72 10.74 8.09
C ASN A 164 13.27 11.35 9.39
N GLY A 165 13.72 10.53 10.34
CA GLY A 165 14.15 10.99 11.65
C GLY A 165 13.07 11.81 12.35
N ILE A 166 11.79 11.58 12.05
CA ILE A 166 10.67 12.35 12.64
C ILE A 166 10.68 12.20 14.16
N LEU A 167 11.21 11.08 14.66
CA LEU A 167 11.47 10.80 16.07
C LEU A 167 12.95 10.48 16.37
N GLN A 168 13.87 10.60 15.40
CA GLN A 168 15.31 10.40 15.65
C GLN A 168 16.02 11.75 15.64
N ASP A 169 16.59 12.09 16.80
CA ASP A 169 17.38 13.28 17.08
C ASP A 169 18.69 13.26 16.26
N THR A 170 18.69 13.85 15.05
CA THR A 170 19.92 13.98 14.24
C THR A 170 20.35 15.41 13.95
N SER A 171 19.58 16.42 14.34
CA SER A 171 20.05 17.81 14.32
C SER A 171 19.41 18.59 15.46
N GLY A 172 20.26 19.09 16.36
CA GLY A 172 19.84 19.85 17.57
C GLY A 172 18.98 21.10 17.32
N ASN A 173 18.64 21.41 16.06
CA ASN A 173 17.78 22.51 15.66
C ASN A 173 16.35 22.40 16.21
N ARG A 174 15.78 21.21 16.37
CA ARG A 174 14.41 21.06 16.90
C ARG A 174 14.32 21.44 18.38
N LYS A 175 15.36 21.10 19.15
CA LYS A 175 15.49 21.49 20.55
C LYS A 175 15.66 23.00 20.67
N GLU A 176 16.38 23.63 19.74
CA GLU A 176 16.52 25.09 19.68
C GLU A 176 15.24 25.82 19.24
N GLU A 177 14.51 25.31 18.24
CA GLU A 177 13.21 25.88 17.82
C GLU A 177 12.15 25.73 18.91
N PHE A 178 12.09 24.56 19.56
CA PHE A 178 11.19 24.33 20.69
C PHE A 178 11.62 25.12 21.94
N LYS A 179 12.93 25.28 22.18
CA LYS A 179 13.48 26.18 23.23
C LYS A 179 13.08 27.63 22.93
N LYS A 180 13.19 28.11 21.69
CA LYS A 180 12.74 29.46 21.29
C LYS A 180 11.23 29.64 21.52
N PHE A 181 10.42 28.68 21.11
CA PHE A 181 8.97 28.69 21.33
C PHE A 181 8.61 28.73 22.84
N LEU A 182 9.27 27.92 23.67
CA LEU A 182 9.08 27.94 25.13
C LEU A 182 9.55 29.28 25.74
N VAL A 183 10.70 29.80 25.31
CA VAL A 183 11.21 31.11 25.76
C VAL A 183 10.22 32.22 25.41
N GLU A 184 9.66 32.23 24.21
CA GLU A 184 8.62 33.18 23.81
C GLU A 184 7.34 33.01 24.64
N MET A 185 6.88 31.78 24.87
CA MET A 185 5.69 31.47 25.66
C MET A 185 5.84 31.86 27.15
N PHE A 186 6.99 31.60 27.76
CA PHE A 186 7.25 31.95 29.15
C PHE A 186 7.49 33.46 29.34
N ASN A 187 8.19 34.12 28.40
CA ASN A 187 8.39 35.57 28.48
C ASN A 187 7.09 36.36 28.25
N THR A 188 6.16 35.83 27.45
CA THR A 188 4.86 36.47 27.19
C THR A 188 3.84 36.23 28.31
N ASN A 189 3.80 35.04 28.92
CA ASN A 189 2.80 34.69 29.95
C ASN A 189 3.30 34.82 31.41
N PHE A 190 4.62 34.82 31.65
CA PHE A 190 5.24 34.93 32.98
C PHE A 190 6.27 36.05 33.00
N SER A 191 5.90 37.26 32.58
CA SER A 191 6.77 38.44 32.43
C SER A 191 7.56 38.87 33.69
N LYS A 192 7.35 38.20 34.84
CA LYS A 192 8.08 38.41 36.10
C LYS A 192 8.99 37.24 36.52
N THR A 193 9.03 36.14 35.78
CA THR A 193 9.84 34.95 36.11
C THR A 193 10.77 34.63 34.94
N ARG A 194 12.06 34.92 35.09
CA ARG A 194 13.10 34.50 34.14
C ARG A 194 13.69 33.18 34.61
N PHE A 195 13.47 32.12 33.85
CA PHE A 195 14.18 30.86 34.03
C PHE A 195 15.59 30.98 33.44
N ASP A 196 16.57 30.36 34.09
CA ASP A 196 17.91 30.25 33.53
C ASP A 196 17.96 29.22 32.37
N ASP A 197 19.00 29.30 31.55
CA ASP A 197 19.17 28.44 30.37
C ASP A 197 19.22 26.94 30.72
N SER A 198 19.74 26.59 31.90
CA SER A 198 19.82 25.20 32.35
C SER A 198 18.45 24.63 32.71
N THR A 199 17.62 25.42 33.37
CA THR A 199 16.23 25.08 33.72
C THR A 199 15.38 24.98 32.45
N LEU A 200 15.60 25.88 31.48
CA LEU A 200 14.94 25.81 30.17
C LEU A 200 15.35 24.57 29.37
N GLU A 201 16.62 24.16 29.45
CA GLU A 201 17.10 22.92 28.81
C GLU A 201 16.55 21.66 29.46
N GLU A 202 16.42 21.65 30.79
CA GLU A 202 15.80 20.54 31.54
C GLU A 202 14.30 20.44 31.24
N ILE A 203 13.58 21.56 31.24
CA ILE A 203 12.15 21.61 30.89
C ILE A 203 11.94 21.19 29.43
N SER A 204 12.74 21.72 28.49
CA SER A 204 12.68 21.37 27.07
C SER A 204 13.01 19.89 26.84
N GLY A 205 14.06 19.36 27.48
CA GLY A 205 14.44 17.95 27.41
C GLY A 205 13.37 17.02 28.00
N THR A 206 12.74 17.41 29.12
CA THR A 206 11.69 16.62 29.77
C THR A 206 10.39 16.65 28.96
N LEU A 207 9.99 17.82 28.44
CA LEU A 207 8.83 17.94 27.55
C LEU A 207 9.06 17.20 26.24
N ASN A 208 10.22 17.34 25.59
CA ASN A 208 10.55 16.60 24.37
C ASN A 208 10.58 15.10 24.61
N GLY A 209 11.26 14.63 25.67
CA GLY A 209 11.28 13.21 26.02
C GLY A 209 9.88 12.68 26.37
N ALA A 210 9.02 13.50 26.99
CA ALA A 210 7.63 13.16 27.22
C ALA A 210 6.80 13.14 25.92
N LEU A 211 7.04 14.08 25.00
CA LEU A 211 6.37 14.19 23.70
C LEU A 211 6.78 13.05 22.76
N GLU A 212 8.08 12.72 22.69
CA GLU A 212 8.61 11.55 21.98
C GLU A 212 8.02 10.27 22.54
N LYS A 213 8.09 10.04 23.86
CA LYS A 213 7.44 8.87 24.49
C LYS A 213 5.94 8.86 24.25
N TYR A 214 5.28 10.02 24.21
CA TYR A 214 3.84 10.15 23.95
C TYR A 214 3.48 9.89 22.47
N LEU A 215 4.36 10.20 21.53
CA LEU A 215 4.20 9.92 20.10
C LEU A 215 4.59 8.47 19.75
N GLU A 216 5.61 7.92 20.41
CA GLU A 216 6.06 6.53 20.26
C GLU A 216 5.08 5.52 20.85
N SER A 217 4.38 5.86 21.93
CA SER A 217 3.55 4.90 22.67
C SER A 217 2.19 4.58 22.03
N LYS A 218 1.76 5.28 20.96
CA LYS A 218 0.45 5.03 20.32
C LYS A 218 0.51 4.95 18.79
N ASN A 219 0.13 3.79 18.23
CA ASN A 219 0.06 3.53 16.79
C ASN A 219 -0.76 4.56 16.00
N HIS A 220 -1.87 5.03 16.56
CA HIS A 220 -2.68 6.12 16.00
C HIS A 220 -1.84 7.33 15.58
N ARG A 221 -1.00 7.83 16.48
CA ARG A 221 -0.25 9.08 16.28
C ARG A 221 0.84 8.92 15.25
N ARG A 222 1.47 7.75 15.23
CA ARG A 222 2.45 7.38 14.20
C ARG A 222 1.82 7.40 12.81
N ILE A 223 0.64 6.82 12.66
CA ILE A 223 -0.09 6.81 11.38
C ILE A 223 -0.47 8.24 10.96
N VAL A 224 -0.98 9.07 11.88
CA VAL A 224 -1.32 10.47 11.59
C VAL A 224 -0.10 11.25 11.09
N LEU A 225 1.04 11.15 11.78
CA LEU A 225 2.27 11.86 11.40
C LEU A 225 2.82 11.39 10.05
N ALA A 226 2.88 10.07 9.84
CA ALA A 226 3.32 9.51 8.58
C ALA A 226 2.42 9.92 7.41
N LEU A 227 1.09 9.90 7.61
CA LEU A 227 0.13 10.32 6.61
C LEU A 227 0.29 11.80 6.26
N SER A 228 0.43 12.68 7.25
CA SER A 228 0.64 14.13 7.01
C SER A 228 1.89 14.37 6.16
N SER A 229 3.01 13.71 6.50
CA SER A 229 4.26 13.80 5.74
C SER A 229 4.09 13.30 4.30
N LEU A 230 3.40 12.18 4.08
CA LEU A 230 3.18 11.63 2.75
C LEU A 230 2.25 12.52 1.90
N VAL A 231 1.19 13.07 2.51
CA VAL A 231 0.24 13.98 1.84
C VAL A 231 0.93 15.26 1.36
N GLU A 232 1.83 15.82 2.17
CA GLU A 232 2.60 17.01 1.77
C GLU A 232 3.52 16.75 0.58
N SER A 233 4.09 15.55 0.50
CA SER A 233 4.96 15.14 -0.61
C SER A 233 4.24 14.74 -1.90
N CYS A 234 2.92 14.50 -1.84
CA CYS A 234 2.12 14.15 -3.00
C CYS A 234 1.97 15.38 -3.93
N GLU A 235 1.94 15.21 -5.26
CA GLU A 235 1.65 16.33 -6.17
C GLU A 235 0.15 16.41 -6.54
N ASN A 236 -0.58 15.30 -6.45
CA ASN A 236 -1.98 15.19 -6.87
C ASN A 236 -2.97 15.80 -5.84
N GLU A 237 -3.59 16.93 -6.19
CA GLU A 237 -4.50 17.67 -5.29
C GLU A 237 -5.80 16.93 -4.93
N GLU A 238 -6.33 16.08 -5.80
CA GLU A 238 -7.53 15.30 -5.50
C GLU A 238 -7.23 14.19 -4.47
N THR A 239 -6.12 13.49 -4.67
CA THR A 239 -5.63 12.48 -3.73
C THR A 239 -5.30 13.11 -2.38
N LYS A 240 -4.64 14.29 -2.36
CA LYS A 240 -4.42 15.06 -1.14
C LYS A 240 -5.72 15.37 -0.41
N LYS A 241 -6.74 15.88 -1.13
CA LYS A 241 -8.04 16.20 -0.52
C LYS A 241 -8.69 14.97 0.09
N ARG A 242 -8.60 13.82 -0.58
CA ARG A 242 -9.18 12.56 -0.10
C ARG A 242 -8.43 12.01 1.12
N LEU A 243 -7.09 12.05 1.11
CA LEU A 243 -6.26 11.67 2.27
C LEU A 243 -6.44 12.63 3.46
N ARG A 244 -6.60 13.94 3.23
CA ARG A 244 -6.87 14.93 4.30
C ARG A 244 -8.21 14.74 5.00
N LYS A 245 -9.18 14.07 4.36
CA LYS A 245 -10.46 13.72 5.01
C LYS A 245 -10.28 12.61 6.06
N ILE A 246 -9.21 11.83 5.96
CA ILE A 246 -8.84 10.80 6.94
C ILE A 246 -8.06 11.49 8.06
N ASP A 247 -8.79 12.19 8.90
CA ASP A 247 -8.21 12.98 9.98
C ASP A 247 -7.76 12.11 11.17
N SER A 248 -7.20 12.78 12.19
CA SER A 248 -6.74 12.12 13.42
C SER A 248 -7.83 11.34 14.15
N SER A 249 -9.08 11.84 14.13
CA SER A 249 -10.20 11.15 14.79
C SER A 249 -10.54 9.86 14.06
N ARG A 250 -10.49 9.91 12.74
CA ARG A 250 -10.76 8.77 11.89
C ARG A 250 -9.69 7.69 11.99
N ILE A 251 -8.41 8.07 12.00
CA ILE A 251 -7.31 7.13 12.23
C ILE A 251 -7.42 6.49 13.63
N GLN A 252 -7.83 7.25 14.65
CA GLN A 252 -8.03 6.70 15.99
C GLN A 252 -9.13 5.63 16.00
N HIS A 253 -10.22 5.86 15.27
CA HIS A 253 -11.29 4.88 15.09
C HIS A 253 -10.78 3.59 14.42
N LEU A 254 -10.05 3.70 13.32
CA LEU A 254 -9.47 2.53 12.63
C LEU A 254 -8.50 1.73 13.52
N VAL A 255 -7.70 2.42 14.35
CA VAL A 255 -6.80 1.78 15.33
C VAL A 255 -7.57 1.05 16.42
N ASN A 256 -8.72 1.59 16.86
CA ASN A 256 -9.57 0.93 17.84
C ASN A 256 -10.15 -0.37 17.27
N ILE A 257 -10.72 -0.34 16.05
CA ILE A 257 -11.19 -1.54 15.34
C ILE A 257 -10.08 -2.60 15.28
N ARG A 258 -8.88 -2.22 14.84
CA ARG A 258 -7.74 -3.15 14.77
C ARG A 258 -7.43 -3.78 16.13
N ASN A 259 -7.42 -2.98 17.20
CA ASN A 259 -7.10 -3.47 18.53
C ASN A 259 -8.18 -4.40 19.06
N ASP A 260 -9.45 -4.06 18.82
CA ASP A 260 -10.58 -4.91 19.21
C ASP A 260 -10.53 -6.27 18.52
N ILE A 261 -10.30 -6.31 17.20
CA ILE A 261 -10.06 -7.56 16.44
C ILE A 261 -8.89 -8.34 17.05
N ALA A 262 -7.76 -7.67 17.33
CA ALA A 262 -6.56 -8.32 17.87
C ALA A 262 -6.78 -8.89 19.30
N HIS A 263 -7.72 -8.35 20.05
CA HIS A 263 -8.12 -8.84 21.37
C HIS A 263 -9.20 -9.93 21.30
N GLY A 264 -9.67 -10.30 20.10
CA GLY A 264 -10.71 -11.30 19.91
C GLY A 264 -12.11 -10.79 20.26
N ASN A 265 -12.29 -9.47 20.31
CA ASN A 265 -13.61 -8.86 20.49
C ASN A 265 -14.40 -9.00 19.19
N ILE A 266 -15.71 -9.20 19.30
CA ILE A 266 -16.62 -9.14 18.14
C ILE A 266 -16.77 -7.67 17.74
N VAL A 267 -16.35 -7.33 16.53
CA VAL A 267 -16.43 -5.98 15.98
C VAL A 267 -17.38 -6.01 14.79
N SER A 268 -18.27 -5.02 14.70
CA SER A 268 -19.01 -4.77 13.47
C SER A 268 -18.26 -3.72 12.67
N ILE A 269 -17.72 -4.11 11.52
CA ILE A 269 -16.95 -3.23 10.65
C ILE A 269 -17.87 -2.76 9.53
N ASN A 270 -18.03 -1.46 9.37
CA ASN A 270 -18.85 -0.95 8.27
C ASN A 270 -18.04 -0.94 6.97
N ILE A 271 -18.74 -0.97 5.83
CA ILE A 271 -18.11 -0.98 4.51
C ILE A 271 -17.21 0.25 4.25
N ASN A 272 -17.57 1.42 4.80
CA ASN A 272 -16.74 2.62 4.64
C ASN A 272 -15.39 2.48 5.38
N ASP A 273 -15.35 1.78 6.51
CA ASP A 273 -14.12 1.49 7.26
C ASP A 273 -13.20 0.56 6.45
N LEU A 274 -13.79 -0.44 5.76
CA LEU A 274 -13.07 -1.37 4.86
C LEU A 274 -12.52 -0.67 3.61
N GLU A 275 -13.34 0.13 2.94
CA GLU A 275 -12.93 0.91 1.76
C GLU A 275 -11.83 1.91 2.11
N GLU A 276 -11.93 2.56 3.27
CA GLU A 276 -10.98 3.56 3.70
C GLU A 276 -9.63 2.94 4.09
N ILE A 277 -9.62 1.81 4.79
CA ILE A 277 -8.36 1.14 5.14
C ILE A 277 -7.67 0.53 3.91
N GLU A 278 -8.44 0.00 2.95
CA GLU A 278 -7.89 -0.40 1.65
C GLU A 278 -7.27 0.80 0.93
N PHE A 279 -8.02 1.92 0.85
CA PHE A 279 -7.56 3.15 0.20
C PHE A 279 -6.24 3.63 0.82
N LEU A 280 -6.17 3.71 2.16
CA LEU A 280 -4.96 4.10 2.88
C LEU A 280 -3.79 3.16 2.59
N ALA A 281 -4.00 1.85 2.69
CA ALA A 281 -2.94 0.87 2.51
C ALA A 281 -2.29 1.01 1.12
N ARG A 282 -3.11 1.09 0.07
CA ARG A 282 -2.64 1.21 -1.32
C ARG A 282 -1.98 2.55 -1.60
N GLN A 283 -2.55 3.65 -1.09
CA GLN A 283 -1.97 4.97 -1.28
C GLN A 283 -0.65 5.14 -0.54
N MET A 284 -0.57 4.67 0.71
CA MET A 284 0.70 4.73 1.46
C MET A 284 1.80 3.92 0.78
N ILE A 285 1.51 2.71 0.28
CA ILE A 285 2.49 1.92 -0.48
C ILE A 285 2.94 2.66 -1.74
N SER A 286 1.98 3.19 -2.51
CA SER A 286 2.25 3.87 -3.78
C SER A 286 3.07 5.15 -3.59
N ILE A 287 2.63 6.03 -2.70
CA ILE A 287 3.30 7.31 -2.45
C ILE A 287 4.69 7.07 -1.87
N TYR A 288 4.81 6.17 -0.89
CA TYR A 288 6.10 5.92 -0.22
C TYR A 288 7.16 5.33 -1.15
N TYR A 289 6.80 4.31 -1.96
CA TYR A 289 7.80 3.59 -2.78
C TYR A 289 7.89 4.05 -4.23
N PHE A 290 6.82 4.65 -4.77
CA PHE A 290 6.74 5.02 -6.18
C PHE A 290 6.66 6.54 -6.38
N GLY A 291 6.30 7.29 -5.33
CA GLY A 291 6.26 8.76 -5.32
C GLY A 291 4.97 9.36 -5.89
N GLU A 292 4.01 8.53 -6.32
CA GLU A 292 2.74 8.96 -6.91
C GLU A 292 1.57 8.22 -6.27
N ASN A 293 0.37 8.71 -6.53
CA ASN A 293 -0.87 8.06 -6.12
C ASN A 293 -1.11 6.72 -6.86
N PHE A 294 -1.80 5.80 -6.20
CA PHE A 294 -2.04 4.44 -6.69
C PHE A 294 -2.73 4.40 -8.05
N GLU A 295 -3.64 5.33 -8.34
CA GLU A 295 -4.38 5.43 -9.61
C GLU A 295 -3.45 5.60 -10.83
N ARG A 296 -2.25 6.17 -10.62
CA ARG A 296 -1.23 6.26 -11.67
C ARG A 296 -0.75 4.87 -12.12
N TYR A 297 -0.77 3.91 -11.21
CA TYR A 297 -0.28 2.54 -11.40
C TYR A 297 -1.39 1.50 -11.48
N SER A 298 -2.62 1.85 -11.08
CA SER A 298 -3.76 0.93 -11.07
C SER A 298 -3.98 0.32 -12.46
N LEU A 299 -4.11 -0.99 -12.52
CA LEU A 299 -4.30 -1.73 -13.75
C LEU A 299 -5.79 -2.04 -13.87
N SER A 300 -6.42 -1.50 -14.90
CA SER A 300 -7.87 -1.54 -15.04
C SER A 300 -8.40 -2.97 -15.03
N SER A 301 -9.22 -3.28 -14.05
CA SER A 301 -9.85 -4.57 -13.82
C SER A 301 -11.33 -4.38 -13.52
N LYS A 302 -12.05 -5.50 -13.38
CA LYS A 302 -13.39 -5.58 -12.81
C LYS A 302 -13.31 -6.53 -11.63
N LYS A 303 -13.81 -6.08 -10.48
CA LYS A 303 -14.01 -6.85 -9.27
C LYS A 303 -15.45 -6.62 -8.83
N PHE A 304 -16.26 -7.67 -8.66
CA PHE A 304 -17.71 -7.55 -8.42
C PHE A 304 -18.45 -6.71 -9.46
N ASN A 305 -18.00 -6.73 -10.72
CA ASN A 305 -18.46 -5.85 -11.82
C ASN A 305 -18.33 -4.33 -11.55
N ILE A 306 -17.61 -3.94 -10.51
CA ILE A 306 -17.30 -2.55 -10.16
C ILE A 306 -15.87 -2.23 -10.60
N GLN A 307 -15.67 -1.00 -11.08
CA GLN A 307 -14.34 -0.43 -11.24
C GLN A 307 -14.07 0.49 -10.05
N LEU A 308 -13.16 0.08 -9.16
CA LEU A 308 -12.87 0.78 -7.91
C LEU A 308 -11.87 1.95 -8.07
N TRP A 309 -11.00 1.89 -9.09
CA TRP A 309 -9.84 2.77 -9.29
C TRP A 309 -9.56 3.10 -10.76
#